data_AF-A0A6P6L693-F1
#
_entry.id   AF-A0A6P6L693-F1
#
_cell.length_a   1.000
_cell.length_b   1.000
_cell.length_c   1.000
_cell.angle_alpha   90.00
_cell.angle_beta   90.00
_cell.angle_gamma   90.00
#
_symmetry.space_group_name_H-M   'P 1'
#
loop_
_entity.id
_entity.type
_entity.pdbx_description
1 polymer ?
#
loop_
_entity_poly.entity_id
_entity_poly.type
_entity_poly.pdbx_seq_one_letter_code
_entity_poly.pdbx_strand_id
1 'polypeptide(L)'
;MSPVMNLQTPQNLQIHQNLNQEQRGRKRIKSEKNKKKSKKLKFDFRRVRTPEDSIKRYHKVLQLVNGGLSKAEAYNKMNVDRNTIVMQAPIAELAIANPEEYKAMRATFKKGESIQKFAGSCLARCLAQPNVDMIKKLKESSAILDISKK
;
A
#
# COMPACT_ATOMS: atom_id res chain seq x y z
N MET A 1 -17.51 58.40 57.61
CA MET A 1 -17.56 56.94 57.53
C MET A 1 -18.20 56.56 56.20
N SER A 2 -17.52 55.62 55.52
CA SER A 2 -17.62 54.95 54.22
C SER A 2 -18.80 55.11 53.22
N PRO A 3 -18.54 54.84 51.91
CA PRO A 3 -19.43 55.10 50.76
C PRO A 3 -20.09 53.82 50.18
N VAL A 4 -21.14 53.98 49.36
CA VAL A 4 -21.83 52.91 48.57
C VAL A 4 -22.32 53.55 47.25
N MET A 5 -21.76 53.24 46.07
CA MET A 5 -21.93 52.12 45.11
C MET A 5 -22.95 52.37 43.97
N ASN A 6 -22.44 52.07 42.76
CA ASN A 6 -23.06 51.51 41.55
C ASN A 6 -24.06 52.31 40.69
N LEU A 7 -23.78 52.36 39.38
CA LEU A 7 -24.78 52.36 38.30
C LEU A 7 -24.23 51.78 36.97
N GLN A 8 -25.15 51.18 36.21
CA GLN A 8 -25.13 50.80 34.77
C GLN A 8 -24.39 49.52 34.35
N THR A 9 -24.89 48.65 33.45
CA THR A 9 -25.84 48.69 32.31
C THR A 9 -26.43 47.27 32.09
N PRO A 10 -27.51 47.08 31.30
CA PRO A 10 -27.33 46.53 29.94
C PRO A 10 -28.29 47.07 28.85
N GLN A 11 -27.83 47.00 27.59
CA GLN A 11 -28.53 47.32 26.35
C GLN A 11 -29.39 46.12 25.87
N ASN A 12 -30.62 46.37 25.43
CA ASN A 12 -31.50 45.36 24.82
C ASN A 12 -31.86 45.76 23.38
N LEU A 13 -31.82 44.76 22.50
CA LEU A 13 -31.78 44.80 21.05
C LEU A 13 -33.20 44.63 20.47
N GLN A 14 -33.67 45.57 19.66
CA GLN A 14 -34.91 45.44 18.89
C GLN A 14 -34.59 44.89 17.48
N ILE A 15 -35.13 43.74 17.13
CA ILE A 15 -35.13 43.18 15.77
C ILE A 15 -36.59 43.16 15.28
N HIS A 16 -36.86 43.84 14.16
CA HIS A 16 -38.13 43.82 13.45
C HIS A 16 -37.90 43.45 11.97
N GLN A 17 -38.74 42.51 11.49
CA GLN A 17 -39.32 42.33 10.13
C GLN A 17 -38.34 42.04 8.95
N ASN A 18 -38.34 40.87 8.30
CA ASN A 18 -39.31 40.21 7.39
C ASN A 18 -39.43 40.88 6.00
N LEU A 19 -39.17 40.11 4.92
CA LEU A 19 -39.71 40.15 3.53
C LEU A 19 -38.64 39.61 2.54
N ASN A 20 -38.68 38.38 2.01
CA ASN A 20 -39.52 37.74 0.99
C ASN A 20 -38.90 37.75 -0.45
N GLN A 21 -39.04 36.59 -1.11
CA GLN A 21 -38.99 36.29 -2.55
C GLN A 21 -37.65 36.07 -3.32
N GLU A 22 -37.37 34.78 -3.55
CA GLU A 22 -37.34 34.07 -4.85
C GLU A 22 -36.57 34.67 -6.06
N GLN A 23 -35.63 33.88 -6.63
CA GLN A 23 -35.59 33.43 -8.05
C GLN A 23 -34.18 32.96 -8.50
N ARG A 24 -34.09 31.65 -8.77
CA ARG A 24 -33.39 30.99 -9.90
C ARG A 24 -32.03 31.54 -10.37
N GLY A 25 -30.96 30.82 -10.02
CA GLY A 25 -29.68 30.92 -10.71
C GLY A 25 -28.70 29.80 -10.36
N ARG A 26 -28.88 28.59 -10.94
CA ARG A 26 -27.90 27.50 -10.88
C ARG A 26 -26.58 27.92 -11.55
N LYS A 27 -25.66 28.54 -10.81
CA LYS A 27 -24.25 28.64 -11.23
C LYS A 27 -23.55 27.34 -10.81
N ARG A 28 -23.29 26.50 -11.81
CA ARG A 28 -22.51 25.25 -11.69
C ARG A 28 -21.15 25.59 -11.08
N ILE A 29 -20.95 25.21 -9.81
CA ILE A 29 -19.62 25.15 -9.21
C ILE A 29 -18.86 24.07 -9.99
N LYS A 30 -17.96 24.53 -10.87
CA LYS A 30 -17.01 23.68 -11.59
C LYS A 30 -16.00 23.21 -10.55
N SER A 31 -16.36 22.17 -9.79
CA SER A 31 -15.41 21.47 -8.96
C SER A 31 -14.39 20.86 -9.90
N GLU A 32 -13.20 21.45 -9.94
CA GLU A 32 -12.00 20.79 -10.40
C GLU A 32 -11.79 19.57 -9.50
N LYS A 33 -12.45 18.48 -9.88
CA LYS A 33 -12.04 17.14 -9.48
C LYS A 33 -10.61 17.03 -9.95
N ASN A 34 -9.69 17.27 -9.02
CA ASN A 34 -8.34 16.74 -9.05
C ASN A 34 -8.48 15.24 -9.29
N LYS A 35 -8.57 14.86 -10.57
CA LYS A 35 -8.41 13.50 -11.04
C LYS A 35 -6.95 13.20 -10.70
N LYS A 36 -6.70 12.77 -9.45
CA LYS A 36 -5.63 11.81 -9.18
C LYS A 36 -5.92 10.71 -10.18
N LYS A 37 -5.27 10.78 -11.35
CA LYS A 37 -5.32 9.74 -12.37
C LYS A 37 -4.86 8.51 -11.60
N SER A 38 -5.80 7.67 -11.18
CA SER A 38 -5.52 6.36 -10.63
C SER A 38 -4.63 5.75 -11.70
N LYS A 39 -3.32 5.63 -11.40
CA LYS A 39 -2.37 5.01 -12.33
C LYS A 39 -2.95 3.63 -12.55
N LYS A 40 -3.65 3.43 -13.68
CA LYS A 40 -4.14 2.11 -14.08
C LYS A 40 -2.93 1.21 -13.93
N LEU A 41 -3.02 0.19 -13.06
CA LEU A 41 -1.93 -0.76 -12.88
C LEU A 41 -1.58 -1.26 -14.28
N LYS A 42 -0.44 -0.84 -14.83
CA LYS A 42 0.06 -1.37 -16.09
C LYS A 42 0.40 -2.82 -15.80
N PHE A 43 -0.40 -3.69 -16.39
CA PHE A 43 -0.20 -5.13 -16.33
C PHE A 43 1.13 -5.47 -16.98
N ASP A 44 1.99 -6.16 -16.24
CA ASP A 44 3.25 -6.65 -16.78
C ASP A 44 3.09 -8.16 -16.99
N PHE A 45 2.52 -8.51 -18.15
CA PHE A 45 2.32 -9.90 -18.58
C PHE A 45 3.65 -10.58 -18.96
N ARG A 46 4.78 -9.88 -18.87
CA ARG A 46 6.06 -10.42 -19.30
C ARG A 46 6.55 -11.48 -18.32
N ARG A 47 7.25 -12.48 -18.88
CA ARG A 47 7.99 -13.46 -18.10
C ARG A 47 9.02 -12.74 -17.23
N VAL A 48 9.05 -13.08 -15.94
CA VAL A 48 10.09 -12.63 -15.01
C VAL A 48 11.44 -13.18 -15.48
N ARG A 49 12.39 -12.28 -15.72
CA ARG A 49 13.76 -12.61 -16.15
C ARG A 49 14.82 -12.15 -15.17
N THR A 50 14.45 -11.27 -14.25
CA THR A 50 15.35 -10.70 -13.24
C THR A 50 14.75 -10.82 -11.83
N PRO A 51 15.59 -10.86 -10.78
CA PRO A 51 15.11 -10.77 -9.40
C PRO A 51 14.24 -9.52 -9.16
N GLU A 52 14.56 -8.41 -9.82
CA GLU A 52 13.77 -7.17 -9.74
C GLU A 52 12.35 -7.33 -10.30
N ASP A 53 12.18 -8.08 -11.40
CA ASP A 53 10.85 -8.36 -11.94
C ASP A 53 10.02 -9.20 -10.96
N SER A 54 10.67 -10.15 -10.28
CA SER A 54 10.07 -10.99 -9.24
C SER A 54 9.55 -10.13 -8.08
N ILE A 55 10.39 -9.23 -7.58
CA ILE A 55 10.06 -8.28 -6.51
C ILE A 55 8.91 -7.36 -6.92
N LYS A 56 8.97 -6.77 -8.12
CA LYS A 56 7.90 -5.89 -8.63
C LYS A 56 6.57 -6.62 -8.72
N ARG A 57 6.56 -7.85 -9.23
CA ARG A 57 5.36 -8.68 -9.31
C ARG A 57 4.79 -8.97 -7.93
N TYR A 58 5.64 -9.37 -6.99
CA TYR A 58 5.25 -9.63 -5.61
C TYR A 58 4.60 -8.41 -4.94
N HIS A 59 5.23 -7.23 -5.04
CA HIS A 59 4.67 -6.00 -4.47
C HIS A 59 3.33 -5.60 -5.10
N LYS A 60 3.12 -5.83 -6.39
CA LYS A 60 1.81 -5.57 -7.01
C LYS A 60 0.72 -6.46 -6.41
N VAL A 61 1.01 -7.74 -6.18
CA VAL A 61 0.07 -8.65 -5.50
C VAL A 61 -0.18 -8.18 -4.07
N LEU A 62 0.88 -7.87 -3.32
CA LEU A 62 0.76 -7.35 -1.95
C LEU A 62 -0.10 -6.08 -1.88
N GLN A 63 0.08 -5.14 -2.81
CA GLN A 63 -0.73 -3.91 -2.89
C GLN A 63 -2.21 -4.21 -3.13
N LEU A 64 -2.54 -5.21 -3.95
CA LEU A 64 -3.93 -5.61 -4.18
C LEU A 64 -4.53 -6.25 -2.94
N VAL A 65 -3.78 -7.13 -2.26
CA VAL A 65 -4.22 -7.78 -1.02
C VAL A 65 -4.43 -6.76 0.09
N ASN A 66 -3.47 -5.84 0.30
CA ASN A 66 -3.59 -4.76 1.27
C ASN A 66 -4.69 -3.75 0.87
N GLY A 67 -5.10 -3.73 -0.40
CA GLY A 67 -6.26 -2.99 -0.90
C GLY A 67 -7.61 -3.69 -0.69
N GLY A 68 -7.63 -4.83 0.01
CA GLY A 68 -8.85 -5.56 0.39
C GLY A 68 -9.23 -6.73 -0.52
N LEU A 69 -8.43 -7.06 -1.54
CA LEU A 69 -8.67 -8.26 -2.34
C LEU A 69 -8.19 -9.50 -1.61
N SER A 70 -8.88 -10.63 -1.80
CA SER A 70 -8.31 -11.92 -1.42
C SER A 70 -7.05 -12.22 -2.24
N LYS A 71 -6.18 -13.10 -1.72
CA LYS A 71 -4.97 -13.57 -2.43
C LYS A 71 -5.32 -14.11 -3.81
N ALA A 72 -6.39 -14.92 -3.92
CA ALA A 72 -6.85 -15.50 -5.18
C ALA A 72 -7.31 -14.43 -6.18
N GLU A 73 -8.10 -13.45 -5.74
CA GLU A 73 -8.51 -12.32 -6.58
C GLU A 73 -7.31 -11.48 -7.01
N ALA A 74 -6.32 -11.28 -6.14
CA ALA A 74 -5.10 -10.56 -6.49
C ALA A 74 -4.28 -11.29 -7.55
N TYR A 75 -4.14 -12.62 -7.46
CA TYR A 75 -3.49 -13.47 -8.46
C TYR A 75 -4.21 -13.42 -9.80
N ASN A 76 -5.54 -13.64 -9.79
CA ASN A 76 -6.39 -13.61 -10.97
C ASN A 76 -6.36 -12.25 -11.64
N LYS A 77 -6.48 -11.19 -10.83
CA LYS A 77 -6.36 -9.82 -11.31
C LYS A 77 -5.02 -9.69 -12.01
N MET A 78 -3.91 -10.04 -11.36
CA MET A 78 -2.53 -10.01 -11.88
C MET A 78 -2.25 -10.99 -13.04
N ASN A 79 -3.19 -11.88 -13.38
CA ASN A 79 -3.01 -12.97 -14.36
C ASN A 79 -1.72 -13.76 -14.12
N VAL A 80 -1.43 -14.05 -12.85
CA VAL A 80 -0.27 -14.86 -12.44
C VAL A 80 -0.77 -16.05 -11.63
N ASP A 81 -0.25 -17.23 -11.96
CA ASP A 81 -0.52 -18.43 -11.21
C ASP A 81 -0.01 -18.36 -9.75
N ARG A 82 -0.76 -18.95 -8.81
CA ARG A 82 -0.41 -18.98 -7.38
C ARG A 82 0.99 -19.57 -7.16
N ASN A 83 1.30 -20.71 -7.78
CA ASN A 83 2.59 -21.37 -7.57
C ASN A 83 3.73 -20.50 -8.11
N THR A 84 3.51 -19.73 -9.17
CA THR A 84 4.50 -18.76 -9.64
C THR A 84 4.82 -17.72 -8.57
N ILE A 85 3.81 -17.14 -7.91
CA ILE A 85 4.03 -16.18 -6.81
C ILE A 85 4.72 -16.85 -5.63
N VAL A 86 4.27 -18.04 -5.22
CA VAL A 86 4.84 -18.79 -4.10
C VAL A 86 6.31 -19.14 -4.34
N MET A 87 6.66 -19.62 -5.54
CA MET A 87 8.05 -19.98 -5.87
C MET A 87 8.97 -18.76 -5.91
N GLN A 88 8.43 -17.58 -6.21
CA GLN A 88 9.18 -16.33 -6.37
C GLN A 88 9.21 -15.48 -5.09
N ALA A 89 8.32 -15.76 -4.13
CA ALA A 89 8.18 -15.03 -2.88
C ALA A 89 9.50 -14.90 -2.09
N PRO A 90 10.34 -15.95 -1.95
CA PRO A 90 11.56 -15.86 -1.15
C PRO A 90 12.52 -14.74 -1.60
N ILE A 91 12.52 -14.41 -2.89
CA ILE A 91 13.32 -13.29 -3.42
C ILE A 91 12.87 -11.96 -2.79
N ALA A 92 11.56 -11.73 -2.75
CA ALA A 92 10.99 -10.50 -2.20
C ALA A 92 10.98 -10.50 -0.67
N GLU A 93 10.69 -11.64 -0.04
CA GLU A 93 10.74 -11.78 1.41
C GLU A 93 12.15 -11.47 1.95
N LEU A 94 13.20 -12.03 1.34
CA LEU A 94 14.58 -11.72 1.73
C LEU A 94 14.93 -10.25 1.47
N ALA A 95 14.53 -9.70 0.33
CA ALA A 95 14.79 -8.30 0.00
C ALA A 95 14.16 -7.30 1.00
N ILE A 96 13.04 -7.68 1.64
CA ILE A 96 12.36 -6.86 2.64
C ILE A 96 12.91 -7.13 4.05
N ALA A 97 13.13 -8.40 4.40
CA ALA A 97 13.57 -8.79 5.74
C ALA A 97 15.06 -8.49 6.00
N ASN A 98 15.92 -8.68 4.99
CA ASN A 98 17.35 -8.46 5.08
C ASN A 98 17.90 -7.93 3.73
N PRO A 99 17.78 -6.61 3.48
CA PRO A 99 18.19 -5.99 2.22
C PRO A 99 19.68 -6.17 1.91
N GLU A 100 20.55 -6.16 2.92
CA GLU A 100 22.00 -6.31 2.75
C GLU A 100 22.36 -7.71 2.25
N GLU A 101 21.79 -8.75 2.85
CA GLU A 101 21.99 -10.12 2.41
C GLU A 101 21.40 -10.38 1.02
N TYR A 102 20.21 -9.85 0.74
CA TYR A 102 19.64 -9.86 -0.60
C TYR A 102 20.57 -9.18 -1.62
N LYS A 103 21.16 -8.03 -1.28
CA LYS A 103 22.07 -7.29 -2.16
C LYS A 103 23.33 -8.10 -2.48
N ALA A 104 23.91 -8.76 -1.47
CA ALA A 104 25.05 -9.65 -1.66
C ALA A 104 24.71 -10.83 -2.58
N MET A 105 23.56 -11.49 -2.35
CA MET A 105 23.03 -12.53 -3.21
C MET A 105 22.78 -12.04 -4.64
N ARG A 106 22.17 -10.86 -4.78
CA ARG A 106 21.82 -10.29 -6.08
C ARG A 106 23.06 -9.96 -6.92
N ALA A 107 24.16 -9.60 -6.28
CA ALA A 107 25.43 -9.31 -6.95
C ALA A 107 26.04 -10.54 -7.63
N THR A 108 25.73 -11.76 -7.16
CA THR A 108 26.22 -13.01 -7.77
C THR A 108 25.35 -13.48 -8.94
N PHE A 109 24.11 -12.99 -9.06
CA PHE A 109 23.17 -13.39 -10.10
C PHE A 109 23.57 -12.87 -11.48
N LYS A 110 23.76 -13.78 -12.43
CA LYS A 110 24.19 -13.47 -13.81
C LYS A 110 23.01 -13.47 -14.79
N LYS A 111 23.13 -12.68 -15.87
CA LYS A 111 22.13 -12.67 -16.94
C LYS A 111 22.01 -14.07 -17.56
N GLY A 112 20.78 -14.58 -17.65
CA GLY A 112 20.48 -15.90 -18.19
C GLY A 112 20.37 -17.00 -17.14
N GLU A 113 20.75 -16.73 -15.89
CA GLU A 113 20.54 -17.68 -14.79
C GLU A 113 19.05 -17.88 -14.48
N SER A 114 18.74 -19.05 -13.94
CA SER A 114 17.37 -19.40 -13.58
C SER A 114 16.91 -18.64 -12.35
N ILE A 115 15.84 -17.86 -12.50
CA ILE A 115 15.15 -17.19 -11.40
C ILE A 115 14.67 -18.17 -10.34
N GLN A 116 14.25 -19.36 -10.74
CA GLN A 116 13.79 -20.38 -9.80
C GLN A 116 14.95 -20.93 -8.95
N LYS A 117 16.14 -21.11 -9.53
CA LYS A 117 17.33 -21.51 -8.77
C LYS A 117 17.72 -20.41 -7.78
N PHE A 118 17.74 -19.16 -8.23
CA PHE A 118 18.02 -18.01 -7.38
C PHE A 118 17.02 -17.89 -6.22
N ALA A 119 15.72 -18.08 -6.49
CA ALA A 119 14.68 -18.10 -5.45
C ALA A 119 14.91 -19.22 -4.43
N GLY A 120 15.38 -20.40 -4.86
CA GLY A 120 15.77 -21.49 -3.96
C GLY A 120 16.93 -21.09 -3.03
N SER A 121 17.94 -20.40 -3.54
CA SER A 121 19.02 -19.85 -2.71
C SER A 121 18.51 -18.78 -1.73
N CYS A 122 17.59 -17.90 -2.15
CA CYS A 122 16.96 -16.93 -1.25
C CYS A 122 16.15 -17.63 -0.15
N LEU A 123 15.41 -18.69 -0.48
CA LEU A 123 14.64 -19.48 0.49
C LEU A 123 15.54 -20.05 1.58
N ALA A 124 16.71 -20.58 1.22
CA ALA A 124 17.66 -21.08 2.22
C ALA A 124 18.08 -19.99 3.22
N ARG A 125 18.25 -18.74 2.75
CA ARG A 125 18.55 -17.59 3.63
C ARG A 125 17.33 -17.16 4.46
N CYS A 126 16.11 -17.19 3.88
CA CYS A 126 14.88 -16.90 4.60
C CYS A 126 14.64 -17.86 5.77
N LEU A 127 15.03 -19.13 5.64
CA LEU A 127 14.86 -20.15 6.67
C LEU A 127 15.96 -20.10 7.76
N ALA A 128 17.05 -19.37 7.52
CA ALA A 128 18.12 -19.19 8.49
C ALA A 128 17.78 -18.08 9.50
N GLN A 129 18.33 -18.17 10.70
CA GLN A 129 18.30 -17.07 11.67
C GLN A 129 19.31 -15.98 11.25
N PRO A 130 19.02 -14.68 11.46
CA PRO A 130 17.82 -14.12 12.12
C PRO A 130 16.61 -13.90 11.17
N ASN A 131 16.74 -14.28 9.89
CA ASN A 131 15.77 -13.90 8.86
C ASN A 131 14.40 -14.54 9.06
N VAL A 132 14.33 -15.79 9.54
CA VAL A 132 13.06 -16.49 9.76
C VAL A 132 12.17 -15.76 10.78
N ASP A 133 12.75 -15.25 11.85
CA ASP A 133 12.03 -14.48 12.88
C ASP A 133 11.56 -13.13 12.34
N MET A 134 12.39 -12.47 11.55
CA MET A 134 12.05 -11.20 10.90
C MET A 134 10.91 -11.37 9.90
N ILE A 135 10.97 -12.41 9.05
CA ILE A 135 9.92 -12.73 8.08
C ILE A 135 8.60 -13.04 8.79
N LYS A 136 8.63 -13.77 9.90
CA LYS A 136 7.43 -14.03 10.70
C LYS A 136 6.78 -12.74 11.19
N LYS A 137 7.56 -11.82 11.79
CA LYS A 137 7.08 -10.50 12.22
C LYS A 137 6.53 -9.66 11.06
N LEU A 138 7.14 -9.74 9.88
CA LEU A 138 6.67 -9.02 8.69
C LEU A 138 5.36 -9.59 8.13
N LYS A 139 5.12 -10.91 8.25
CA LYS A 139 3.83 -11.54 7.90
C LYS A 139 2.72 -11.08 8.84
N GLU A 140 2.99 -11.06 10.14
CA GLU A 140 2.05 -10.61 11.17
C GLU A 140 1.63 -9.14 10.98
N SER A 141 2.59 -8.28 10.58
CA SER A 141 2.33 -6.86 10.29
C SER A 141 1.76 -6.58 8.89
N SER A 142 1.49 -7.61 8.07
CA SER A 142 1.02 -7.48 6.67
C SER A 142 1.96 -6.67 5.77
N ALA A 143 3.25 -6.55 6.15
CA ALA A 143 4.30 -5.95 5.34
C ALA A 143 4.74 -6.86 4.19
N ILE A 144 4.50 -8.17 4.32
CA ILE A 144 4.69 -9.19 3.28
C ILE A 144 3.49 -10.15 3.25
N LEU A 145 3.32 -10.85 2.12
CA LEU A 145 2.26 -11.84 1.96
C LEU A 145 2.52 -13.06 2.85
N ASP A 146 1.52 -13.44 3.64
CA ASP A 146 1.54 -14.74 4.31
C ASP A 146 1.24 -15.87 3.30
N ILE A 147 2.28 -16.33 2.61
CA ILE A 147 2.18 -17.43 1.64
C ILE A 147 3.30 -18.45 1.89
N SER A 148 2.93 -19.72 1.81
CA SER A 148 3.84 -20.84 1.97
C SER A 148 3.57 -21.87 0.88
N LYS A 149 4.65 -22.53 0.44
CA LYS A 149 4.54 -23.74 -0.38
C LYS A 149 3.95 -24.83 0.52
N LYS A 150 2.81 -25.39 0.11
CA LYS A 150 2.22 -26.57 0.76
C LYS A 150 3.06 -27.79 0.41
#